data_AF-A0A2P5LYS1-F1
#
_entry.id   AF-A0A2P5LYS1-F1
#
_cell.length_a   1.000
_cell.length_b   1.000
_cell.length_c   1.000
_cell.angle_alpha   90.00
_cell.angle_beta   90.00
_cell.angle_gamma   90.00
#
_symmetry.space_group_name_H-M   'P 1'
#
loop_
_entity.id
_entity.type
_entity.pdbx_description
1 polymer ?
#
loop_
_entity_poly.entity_id
_entity_poly.type
_entity_poly.pdbx_seq_one_letter_code
_entity_poly.pdbx_strand_id
1 'polypeptide(L)'
;TVGGKARLDDYADHLSRALVGVSLMISPHPSYPPLEMAEAGLATITNAFAGKDLRRRFDNIVSPARLDPASLADLIEDTVARMEPFVGAIVARQRPSAPPADAMRRFDPKTVAGELRRSAASPLYATGETSRSISASTCEIY
;
A
#
# COMPACT_ATOMS: atom_id res chain seq x y z
N THR A 1 -13.19 -21.93 4.99
CA THR A 1 -13.94 -21.28 3.89
C THR A 1 -13.19 -20.04 3.47
N VAL A 2 -13.15 -19.71 2.17
CA VAL A 2 -12.55 -18.45 1.70
C VAL A 2 -13.58 -17.34 1.91
N GLY A 3 -13.20 -16.31 2.66
CA GLY A 3 -14.06 -15.15 2.94
C GLY A 3 -14.24 -14.26 1.70
N GLY A 4 -15.43 -13.65 1.58
CA GLY A 4 -15.70 -12.61 0.59
C GLY A 4 -15.48 -11.22 1.17
N LYS A 5 -16.52 -10.38 1.14
CA LYS A 5 -16.51 -9.08 1.83
C LYS A 5 -16.55 -9.29 3.35
N ALA A 6 -15.64 -8.66 4.07
CA ALA A 6 -15.65 -8.60 5.53
C ALA A 6 -16.35 -7.32 6.01
N ARG A 7 -17.03 -7.36 7.17
CA ARG A 7 -17.37 -6.13 7.88
C ARG A 7 -16.10 -5.55 8.50
N LEU A 8 -16.11 -4.26 8.81
CA LEU A 8 -14.94 -3.60 9.38
C LEU A 8 -14.54 -4.20 10.73
N ASP A 9 -15.53 -4.54 11.57
CA ASP A 9 -15.28 -5.18 12.87
C ASP A 9 -14.67 -6.57 12.71
N ASP A 10 -15.15 -7.36 11.73
CA ASP A 10 -14.58 -8.67 11.43
C ASP A 10 -13.12 -8.53 10.95
N TYR A 11 -12.85 -7.55 10.09
CA TYR A 11 -11.50 -7.29 9.61
C TYR A 11 -10.56 -6.86 10.75
N ALA A 12 -11.03 -5.99 11.65
CA ALA A 12 -10.28 -5.58 12.83
C ALA A 12 -10.00 -6.76 13.78
N ASP A 13 -10.97 -7.67 13.97
CA ASP A 13 -10.76 -8.91 14.75
C ASP A 13 -9.65 -9.77 14.12
N HIS A 14 -9.69 -9.96 12.80
CA HIS A 14 -8.64 -10.72 12.09
C HIS A 14 -7.26 -10.11 12.28
N LEU A 15 -7.12 -8.79 12.11
CA LEU A 15 -5.85 -8.10 12.35
C LEU A 15 -5.40 -8.23 13.81
N SER A 16 -6.31 -8.13 14.77
CA SER A 16 -5.98 -8.21 16.20
C SER A 16 -5.47 -9.58 16.67
N ARG A 17 -5.72 -10.63 15.88
CA ARG A 17 -5.41 -12.03 16.23
C ARG A 17 -4.34 -12.65 15.34
N ALA A 18 -3.87 -11.92 14.34
CA ALA A 18 -2.81 -12.37 13.44
C ALA A 18 -1.47 -11.75 13.84
N LEU A 19 -0.38 -12.49 13.57
CA LEU A 19 0.99 -12.01 13.75
C LEU A 19 1.72 -11.79 12.42
N VAL A 20 1.27 -12.49 11.37
CA VAL A 20 1.84 -12.43 10.02
C VAL A 20 0.70 -12.17 9.04
N GLY A 21 0.90 -11.20 8.14
CA GLY A 21 -0.03 -10.89 7.05
C GLY A 21 0.67 -10.93 5.71
N VAL A 22 0.00 -11.42 4.67
CA VAL A 22 0.52 -11.43 3.29
C VAL A 22 -0.41 -10.61 2.41
N SER A 23 0.13 -9.59 1.75
CA SER A 23 -0.63 -8.78 0.78
C SER A 23 0.28 -8.31 -0.34
N LEU A 24 0.23 -9.03 -1.47
CA LEU A 24 1.06 -8.73 -2.64
C LEU A 24 0.37 -7.70 -3.55
N MET A 25 1.18 -6.83 -4.15
CA MET A 25 0.76 -5.81 -5.10
C MET A 25 1.05 -6.28 -6.53
N ILE A 26 0.01 -6.26 -7.37
CA ILE A 26 0.10 -6.51 -8.83
C ILE A 26 -0.15 -5.23 -9.65
N SER A 27 -0.40 -4.11 -8.97
CA SER A 27 -0.60 -2.79 -9.58
C SER A 27 -0.08 -1.71 -8.61
N PRO A 28 0.20 -0.47 -9.08
CA PRO A 28 0.82 0.57 -8.26
C PRO A 28 -0.14 1.18 -7.22
N HIS A 29 -1.38 0.68 -7.12
CA HIS A 29 -2.37 1.18 -6.19
C HIS A 29 -1.85 1.06 -4.74
N PRO A 30 -2.04 2.06 -3.86
CA PRO A 30 -1.87 1.87 -2.42
C PRO A 30 -2.95 0.91 -1.95
N SER A 31 -2.63 -0.38 -1.97
CA SER A 31 -3.35 -1.36 -1.20
C SER A 31 -3.30 -0.90 0.26
N TYR A 32 -4.46 -0.60 0.82
CA TYR A 32 -4.63 -0.35 2.24
C TYR A 32 -4.30 -1.57 3.10
N PRO A 33 -4.59 -2.83 2.68
CA PRO A 33 -4.31 -4.01 3.51
C PRO A 33 -2.87 -4.12 4.04
N PRO A 34 -1.78 -3.96 3.26
CA PRO A 34 -0.42 -4.03 3.81
C PRO A 34 -0.12 -2.89 4.78
N LEU A 35 -0.70 -1.70 4.60
CA LEU A 35 -0.49 -0.59 5.53
C LEU A 35 -1.27 -0.81 6.84
N GLU A 36 -2.50 -1.31 6.75
CA GLU A 36 -3.36 -1.63 7.89
C GLU A 36 -2.78 -2.78 8.72
N MET A 37 -2.28 -3.84 8.07
CA MET A 37 -1.58 -4.96 8.73
C MET A 37 -0.32 -4.47 9.45
N ALA A 38 0.50 -3.67 8.80
CA ALA A 38 1.73 -3.16 9.39
C ALA A 38 1.44 -2.24 10.58
N GLU A 39 0.45 -1.37 10.45
CA GLU A 39 0.00 -0.48 11.53
C GLU A 39 -0.57 -1.25 12.72
N ALA A 40 -1.31 -2.35 12.48
CA ALA A 40 -1.83 -3.22 13.53
C ALA A 40 -0.73 -4.01 14.28
N GLY A 41 0.52 -4.01 13.79
CA GLY A 41 1.66 -4.64 14.44
C GLY A 41 2.09 -5.98 13.83
N LEU A 42 1.47 -6.42 12.74
CA LEU A 42 1.82 -7.69 12.09
C LEU A 42 3.15 -7.58 11.36
N ALA A 43 3.93 -8.66 11.33
CA ALA A 43 4.97 -8.81 10.32
C ALA A 43 4.28 -8.93 8.95
N THR A 44 4.42 -7.91 8.12
CA THR A 44 3.62 -7.75 6.90
C THR A 44 4.44 -8.03 5.66
N ILE A 45 4.13 -9.12 4.97
CA ILE A 45 4.78 -9.53 3.73
C ILE A 45 4.09 -8.84 2.55
N THR A 46 4.83 -7.98 1.84
CA THR A 46 4.37 -7.31 0.60
C THR A 46 5.56 -7.00 -0.31
N ASN A 47 5.37 -7.02 -1.62
CA ASN A 47 6.44 -6.75 -2.59
C ASN A 47 6.56 -5.25 -2.90
N ALA A 48 7.74 -4.80 -3.31
CA ALA A 48 7.84 -3.53 -4.03
C ALA A 48 7.18 -3.66 -5.42
N PHE A 49 6.54 -2.58 -5.89
CA PHE A 49 5.90 -2.55 -7.22
C PHE A 49 5.99 -1.16 -7.84
N ALA A 50 6.46 -1.07 -9.09
CA ALA A 50 6.57 0.20 -9.86
C ALA A 50 7.20 1.36 -9.05
N GLY A 51 8.37 1.14 -8.47
CA GLY A 51 9.11 2.16 -7.69
C GLY A 51 8.54 2.44 -6.29
N LYS A 52 7.44 1.78 -5.91
CA LYS A 52 6.83 1.89 -4.60
C LYS A 52 7.37 0.83 -3.66
N ASP A 53 8.02 1.29 -2.59
CA ASP A 53 8.55 0.45 -1.53
C ASP A 53 7.94 0.86 -0.20
N LEU A 54 7.04 0.02 0.33
CA LEU A 54 6.31 0.31 1.56
C LEU A 54 7.17 0.16 2.82
N ARG A 55 8.35 -0.49 2.74
CA ARG A 55 9.31 -0.57 3.86
C ARG A 55 9.76 0.80 4.34
N ARG A 56 9.66 1.82 3.50
CA ARG A 56 9.94 3.22 3.86
C ARG A 56 8.93 3.79 4.88
N ARG A 57 7.78 3.15 5.05
CA ARG A 57 6.68 3.63 5.89
C ARG A 57 6.57 2.85 7.20
N PHE A 58 7.00 1.59 7.25
CA PHE A 58 6.91 0.73 8.42
C PHE A 58 8.09 -0.25 8.46
N ASP A 59 8.73 -0.40 9.63
CA ASP A 59 9.89 -1.27 9.81
C ASP A 59 9.52 -2.76 9.85
N ASN A 60 8.26 -3.07 10.20
CA ASN A 60 7.72 -4.43 10.23
C ASN A 60 7.20 -4.92 8.87
N ILE A 61 7.51 -4.22 7.77
CA ILE A 61 7.26 -4.71 6.41
C ILE A 61 8.43 -5.56 5.92
N VAL A 62 8.09 -6.77 5.47
CA VAL A 62 9.01 -7.74 4.91
C VAL A 62 8.75 -7.83 3.41
N SER A 63 9.75 -7.50 2.58
CA SER A 63 9.62 -7.58 1.12
C SER A 63 10.50 -8.69 0.56
N PRO A 64 9.96 -9.58 -0.28
CA PRO A 64 10.79 -10.55 -1.00
C PRO A 64 11.71 -9.82 -1.99
N ALA A 65 12.91 -10.37 -2.19
CA ALA A 65 13.83 -9.93 -3.24
C ALA A 65 13.36 -10.41 -4.63
N ARG A 66 12.68 -11.55 -4.68
CA ARG A 66 12.12 -12.17 -5.88
C ARG A 66 10.70 -12.64 -5.62
N LEU A 67 9.79 -12.35 -6.55
CA LEU A 67 8.39 -12.76 -6.43
C LEU A 67 8.14 -14.04 -7.24
N ASP A 68 8.70 -15.15 -6.77
CA ASP A 68 8.39 -16.49 -7.26
C ASP A 68 7.84 -17.37 -6.12
N PRO A 69 7.05 -18.42 -6.42
CA PRO A 69 6.34 -19.18 -5.38
C PRO A 69 7.24 -19.81 -4.32
N ALA A 70 8.42 -20.31 -4.71
CA ALA A 70 9.37 -20.93 -3.76
C ALA A 70 9.93 -19.87 -2.82
N SER A 71 10.46 -18.77 -3.36
CA SER A 71 10.99 -17.67 -2.55
C SER A 71 9.94 -17.06 -1.61
N LEU A 72 8.67 -17.01 -2.04
CA LEU A 72 7.58 -16.53 -1.21
C LEU A 72 7.23 -17.52 -0.08
N ALA A 73 7.22 -18.82 -0.37
CA ALA A 73 6.97 -19.86 0.63
C ALA A 73 8.04 -19.82 1.73
N ASP A 74 9.32 -19.79 1.36
CA ASP A 74 10.45 -19.69 2.30
C ASP A 74 10.32 -18.43 3.17
N LEU A 75 9.98 -17.27 2.56
CA LEU A 75 9.81 -16.02 3.28
C LEU A 75 8.65 -16.06 4.30
N ILE A 76 7.56 -16.74 3.94
CA ILE A 76 6.42 -16.94 4.84
C ILE A 76 6.85 -17.83 6.01
N GLU A 77 7.53 -18.94 5.75
CA GLU A 77 8.03 -19.86 6.78
C GLU A 77 8.96 -19.16 7.77
N ASP A 78 9.98 -18.46 7.27
CA ASP A 78 10.92 -17.69 8.08
C ASP A 78 10.23 -16.61 8.92
N THR A 79 9.22 -15.96 8.35
CA THR A 79 8.47 -14.91 9.03
C THR A 79 7.55 -15.48 10.10
N VAL A 80 6.90 -16.62 9.85
CA VAL A 80 6.11 -17.32 10.85
C VAL A 80 6.99 -17.81 11.99
N ALA A 81 8.12 -18.47 11.70
CA ALA A 81 9.05 -18.93 12.73
C ALA A 81 9.57 -17.78 13.61
N ARG A 82 9.87 -16.62 13.01
CA ARG A 82 10.28 -15.41 13.75
C ARG A 82 9.18 -14.86 14.64
N MET A 83 7.92 -14.97 14.24
CA MET A 83 6.78 -14.41 14.95
C MET A 83 6.13 -15.39 15.92
N GLU A 84 6.37 -16.69 15.81
CA GLU A 84 5.81 -17.74 16.67
C GLU A 84 6.00 -17.48 18.18
N PRO A 85 7.15 -16.96 18.67
CA PRO A 85 7.31 -16.65 20.09
C PRO A 85 6.34 -15.59 20.63
N PHE A 86 5.66 -14.83 19.76
CA PHE A 86 4.69 -13.80 20.13
C PHE A 86 3.24 -14.31 20.16
N VAL A 87 2.99 -15.60 19.91
CA VAL A 87 1.64 -16.18 19.99
C VAL A 87 1.07 -16.00 21.40
N GLY A 88 -0.12 -15.39 21.47
CA GLY A 88 -0.80 -15.06 22.73
C GLY A 88 -0.29 -13.78 23.40
N ALA A 89 0.76 -13.14 22.89
CA ALA A 89 1.22 -11.84 23.36
C ALA A 89 0.40 -10.70 22.73
N ILE A 90 0.26 -9.61 23.48
CA ILE A 90 -0.27 -8.35 22.94
C ILE A 90 0.88 -7.62 22.24
N VAL A 91 0.79 -7.47 20.92
CA VAL A 91 1.73 -6.69 20.12
C VAL A 91 1.19 -5.26 19.97
N ALA A 92 2.06 -4.27 20.18
CA ALA A 92 1.68 -2.87 20.04
C ALA A 92 1.51 -2.47 18.57
N ARG A 93 0.54 -1.58 18.31
CA ARG A 93 0.38 -0.92 17.01
C ARG A 93 1.65 -0.14 16.63
N GLN A 94 1.99 -0.17 15.36
CA GLN A 94 3.13 0.55 14.81
C GLN A 94 2.68 1.90 14.24
N ARG A 95 3.46 2.95 14.49
CA ARG A 95 3.23 4.23 13.82
C ARG A 95 4.04 4.28 12.53
N PRO A 96 3.44 4.78 11.45
CA PRO A 96 4.17 4.87 10.20
C PRO A 96 5.16 6.04 10.22
N SER A 97 6.34 5.84 9.62
CA SER A 97 7.43 6.81 9.48
C SER A 97 7.06 7.96 8.53
N ALA A 98 7.12 9.21 8.99
CA ALA A 98 6.68 10.35 8.19
C ALA A 98 7.43 10.40 6.84
N PRO A 99 6.75 10.76 5.73
CA PRO A 99 7.45 10.96 4.47
C PRO A 99 8.48 12.09 4.60
N PRO A 100 9.59 12.04 3.83
CA PRO A 100 10.59 13.10 3.82
C PRO A 100 9.98 14.49 3.55
N ALA A 101 10.45 15.51 4.26
CA ALA A 101 9.89 16.86 4.21
C ALA A 101 10.02 17.53 2.82
N ASP A 102 11.06 17.19 2.07
CA ASP A 102 11.28 17.61 0.67
C ASP A 102 10.22 17.04 -0.28
N ALA A 103 9.81 15.79 -0.09
CA ALA A 103 8.72 15.19 -0.85
C ALA A 103 7.37 15.88 -0.54
N MET A 104 7.12 16.26 0.72
CA MET A 104 5.91 17.00 1.11
C MET A 104 5.83 18.39 0.48
N ARG A 105 6.97 19.08 0.31
CA ARG A 105 7.01 20.42 -0.32
C ARG A 105 6.57 20.41 -1.78
N ARG A 106 6.73 19.30 -2.50
CA ARG A 106 6.29 19.16 -3.91
C ARG A 106 4.77 19.18 -4.06
N PHE A 107 4.02 18.99 -2.97
CA PHE A 107 2.56 18.90 -2.98
C PHE A 107 1.93 19.83 -1.93
N ASP A 108 2.39 21.09 -1.83
CA ASP A 108 1.75 22.09 -0.98
C ASP A 108 0.24 22.18 -1.30
N PRO A 109 -0.66 21.95 -0.32
CA PRO A 109 -2.10 21.88 -0.58
C PRO A 109 -2.67 23.15 -1.22
N LYS A 110 -2.13 24.32 -0.87
CA LYS A 110 -2.58 25.59 -1.47
C LYS A 110 -2.19 25.68 -2.94
N THR A 111 -0.95 25.29 -3.25
CA THR A 111 -0.43 25.21 -4.62
C THR A 111 -1.25 24.22 -5.45
N VAL A 112 -1.46 22.99 -4.96
CA VAL A 112 -2.27 21.97 -5.65
C VAL A 112 -3.71 22.45 -5.86
N ALA A 113 -4.35 23.03 -4.84
CA ALA A 113 -5.71 23.56 -4.96
C ALA A 113 -5.79 24.72 -5.97
N GLY A 114 -4.75 25.56 -6.04
CA GLY A 114 -4.62 26.62 -7.03
C GLY A 114 -4.58 26.06 -8.46
N GLU A 115 -3.74 25.05 -8.70
CA GLU A 115 -3.67 24.39 -10.01
C GLU A 115 -5.00 23.74 -10.41
N LEU A 116 -5.63 22.97 -9.51
CA LEU A 116 -6.90 22.31 -9.80
C LEU A 116 -7.99 23.32 -10.17
N ARG A 117 -8.09 24.44 -9.44
CA ARG A 117 -9.06 25.50 -9.75
C ARG A 117 -8.77 26.16 -11.10
N ARG A 118 -7.50 26.40 -11.44
CA ARG A 118 -7.11 26.93 -12.75
C ARG A 118 -7.47 25.97 -13.88
N SER A 119 -7.19 24.68 -13.73
CA SER A 119 -7.54 23.66 -14.71
C SER A 119 -9.05 23.54 -14.90
N ALA A 120 -9.83 23.58 -13.81
CA ALA A 120 -11.30 23.53 -13.87
C ALA A 120 -11.92 24.78 -14.51
N ALA A 121 -11.28 25.95 -14.40
CA ALA A 121 -11.72 27.19 -15.04
C ALA A 121 -11.22 27.33 -16.50
N SER A 122 -10.44 26.37 -17.00
CA SER A 122 -9.90 26.41 -18.37
C SER A 122 -11.03 26.20 -19.41
N PRO A 123 -11.08 27.01 -20.49
CA PRO A 123 -12.13 26.92 -21.52
C PRO A 123 -12.23 25.56 -22.22
N LEU A 124 -11.18 24.72 -22.13
CA LEU A 124 -11.13 23.37 -22.69
C LEU A 124 -12.22 22.42 -22.16
N TYR A 125 -12.86 22.74 -21.03
CA TYR A 125 -14.00 22.00 -20.47
C TYR A 125 -15.36 22.71 -20.63
N ALA A 126 -15.38 23.96 -21.13
CA ALA A 126 -16.59 24.76 -21.28
C ALA A 126 -17.33 24.48 -22.61
N THR A 127 -16.63 23.97 -23.61
CA THR A 127 -17.23 23.46 -24.85
C THR A 127 -17.29 21.94 -24.75
N GLY A 128 -18.48 21.37 -24.75
CA GLY A 128 -18.74 19.92 -24.72
C GLY A 128 -18.29 19.19 -25.99
N GLU A 129 -17.07 19.42 -26.47
CA GLU A 129 -16.43 18.54 -27.42
C GLU A 129 -15.88 17.34 -26.67
N THR A 130 -16.42 16.17 -27.03
CA THR A 130 -15.95 14.85 -26.64
C THR A 130 -14.44 14.82 -26.52
N SER A 131 -13.99 14.62 -25.28
CA SER A 131 -12.63 14.26 -24.91
C SER A 131 -12.03 13.35 -25.98
N ARG A 132 -11.04 13.85 -26.73
CA ARG A 132 -10.19 12.97 -27.54
C ARG A 132 -9.66 11.90 -26.60
N SER A 133 -10.01 10.65 -26.88
CA SER A 133 -9.49 9.50 -26.18
C SER A 133 -7.97 9.66 -26.09
N ILE A 134 -7.46 9.72 -24.87
CA ILE A 134 -6.04 9.48 -24.64
C ILE A 134 -5.84 8.02 -25.04
N SER A 135 -5.33 7.80 -26.24
CA SER A 135 -4.96 6.46 -26.71
C SER A 135 -4.05 5.85 -25.67
N ALA A 136 -4.35 4.61 -25.25
CA ALA A 136 -3.56 3.83 -24.31
C ALA A 136 -2.19 3.38 -24.88
N SER A 137 -1.56 4.22 -25.71
CA SER A 137 -0.37 3.91 -26.50
C SER A 137 0.90 4.57 -25.96
N THR A 138 0.85 5.23 -24.80
CA THR A 138 2.04 5.88 -24.21
C THR A 138 2.22 5.48 -22.75
N CYS A 139 1.96 4.22 -22.44
CA CYS A 139 2.51 3.56 -21.26
C CYS A 139 3.57 2.57 -21.76
N GLU A 140 4.66 3.10 -22.31
CA GLU A 140 5.87 2.29 -22.43
C GLU A 140 6.50 2.23 -21.03
N ILE A 141 6.51 1.01 -20.52
CA ILE A 141 7.13 0.62 -19.26
C ILE A 141 8.64 0.84 -19.40
N TYR A 142 9.19 1.72 -18.58
CA TYR A 142 10.60 1.74 -18.20
C TYR A 142 10.69 1.40 -16.70
#